data_AF-Q22BZ5-F1
#
_entry.id   AF-Q22BZ5-F1
#
_cell.length_a   1.000
_cell.length_b   1.000
_cell.length_c   1.000
_cell.angle_alpha   90.00
_cell.angle_beta   90.00
_cell.angle_gamma   90.00
#
_symmetry.space_group_name_H-M   'P 1'
#
loop_
_entity.id
_entity.type
_entity.pdbx_description
1 polymer ?
#
loop_
_entity_poly.entity_id
_entity_poly.type
_entity_poly.pdbx_seq_one_letter_code
_entity_poly.pdbx_strand_id
1 'polypeptide(L)'
;MKSIILAVALIAIVSAQTYNFTVSQGCNPKYCQRNFWTFNNTQASMDCPVVGEGKAYLSNPTMSPSEMTLQIATLNKLGKPQNVFVPLKVNFVNIEAEFDHNTTFSIQNCQEAWASQNIPLCKNHTFVGIRKQNNTVLGNCTFGLDAVSPF
;
A
#
# COMPACT_ATOMS: atom_id res chain seq x y z
N MET A 1 -2.58 14.30 31.25
CA MET A 1 -3.16 14.07 29.91
C MET A 1 -2.75 15.22 29.00
N LYS A 2 -1.57 15.14 28.39
CA LYS A 2 -1.00 16.14 27.47
C LYS A 2 -0.19 15.41 26.40
N SER A 3 -0.86 14.78 25.44
CA SER A 3 -0.25 14.23 24.22
C SER A 3 -1.32 14.05 23.15
N ILE A 4 -1.98 15.15 22.81
CA ILE A 4 -2.73 15.28 21.57
C ILE A 4 -2.01 16.43 20.86
N ILE A 5 -1.76 16.31 19.56
CA ILE A 5 -0.85 17.15 18.74
C ILE A 5 0.57 16.56 18.62
N LEU A 6 0.70 15.37 18.04
CA LEU A 6 1.90 15.02 17.26
C LEU A 6 1.64 13.98 16.14
N ALA A 7 0.41 13.92 15.61
CA ALA A 7 0.10 13.10 14.42
C ALA A 7 -0.17 13.96 13.17
N VAL A 8 -0.19 15.29 13.30
CA VAL A 8 -0.50 16.24 12.21
C VAL A 8 0.78 16.89 11.63
N ALA A 9 1.93 16.71 12.27
CA ALA A 9 3.21 17.30 11.84
C ALA A 9 3.97 16.51 10.77
N LEU A 10 3.40 15.42 10.24
CA LEU A 10 4.02 14.58 9.20
C LEU A 10 3.78 15.08 7.76
N ILE A 11 2.99 16.15 7.56
CA ILE A 11 2.55 16.56 6.21
C ILE A 11 3.30 17.81 5.69
N ALA A 12 4.15 18.45 6.51
CA ALA A 12 4.76 19.75 6.19
C ALA A 12 6.26 19.72 5.82
N ILE A 13 6.82 18.55 5.44
CA ILE A 13 8.17 18.46 4.88
C ILE A 13 8.13 17.52 3.66
N VAL A 14 7.49 17.99 2.59
CA VAL A 14 7.50 17.34 1.27
C VAL A 14 8.85 17.61 0.59
N SER A 15 9.93 17.06 1.16
CA SER A 15 11.22 16.92 0.49
C SER A 15 11.71 15.49 0.66
N ALA A 16 11.57 14.69 -0.40
CA ALA A 16 12.21 13.38 -0.60
C ALA A 16 12.16 12.38 0.58
N GLN A 17 11.18 12.44 1.48
CA GLN A 17 11.08 11.48 2.58
C GLN A 17 10.59 10.15 2.03
N THR A 18 11.50 9.16 2.06
CA THR A 18 11.18 7.77 1.73
C THR A 18 10.73 7.06 3.00
N TYR A 19 9.50 6.58 3.01
CA TYR A 19 8.99 5.74 4.12
C TYR A 19 9.22 4.28 3.80
N ASN A 20 9.88 3.56 4.71
CA ASN A 20 10.22 2.15 4.56
C ASN A 20 9.24 1.29 5.34
N PHE A 21 8.64 0.32 4.65
CA PHE A 21 7.82 -0.71 5.29
C PHE A 21 8.36 -2.11 4.98
N THR A 22 8.00 -3.06 5.83
CA THR A 22 8.11 -4.49 5.61
C THR A 22 6.72 -5.06 5.35
N VAL A 23 6.61 -5.98 4.37
CA VAL A 23 5.41 -6.80 4.20
C VAL A 23 5.43 -7.89 5.26
N SER A 24 4.62 -7.72 6.30
CA SER A 24 4.56 -8.63 7.47
C SER A 24 3.62 -9.80 7.27
N GLN A 25 2.62 -9.64 6.39
CA GLN A 25 1.72 -10.71 5.99
C GLN A 25 1.33 -10.53 4.52
N GLY A 26 1.52 -11.56 3.69
CA GLY A 26 1.13 -11.56 2.28
C GLY A 26 -0.34 -11.95 2.08
N CYS A 27 -0.93 -11.59 0.94
CA CYS A 27 -2.26 -12.06 0.57
C CYS A 27 -2.23 -13.51 0.05
N ASN A 28 -3.41 -14.11 -0.13
CA ASN A 28 -3.51 -15.48 -0.66
C ASN A 28 -3.60 -15.47 -2.20
N PRO A 29 -2.57 -15.92 -2.93
CA PRO A 29 -2.54 -15.83 -4.40
C PRO A 29 -3.59 -16.71 -5.10
N LYS A 30 -4.15 -17.71 -4.40
CA LYS A 30 -5.23 -18.54 -4.94
C LYS A 30 -6.55 -17.78 -5.05
N TYR A 31 -6.79 -16.85 -4.13
CA TYR A 31 -8.05 -16.10 -4.02
C TYR A 31 -7.90 -14.62 -4.34
N CYS A 32 -6.66 -14.14 -4.49
CA CYS A 32 -6.36 -12.81 -4.96
C CYS A 32 -5.72 -12.87 -6.34
N GLN A 33 -6.51 -12.58 -7.37
CA GLN A 33 -6.00 -12.49 -8.73
C GLN A 33 -5.03 -11.32 -8.88
N ARG A 34 -4.06 -11.49 -9.79
CA ARG A 34 -3.09 -10.47 -10.15
C ARG A 34 -3.76 -9.18 -10.65
N ASN A 35 -3.26 -8.04 -10.18
CA ASN A 35 -3.64 -6.72 -10.68
C ASN A 35 -2.77 -6.33 -11.87
N PHE A 36 -3.32 -5.54 -12.79
CA PHE A 36 -2.63 -5.04 -13.98
C PHE A 36 -2.90 -3.54 -14.12
N TRP A 37 -1.89 -2.77 -14.53
CA TRP A 37 -2.05 -1.34 -14.86
C TRP A 37 -0.95 -0.91 -15.84
N THR A 38 -1.09 0.28 -16.42
CA THR A 38 -0.04 0.90 -17.22
C THR A 38 0.69 1.95 -16.38
N PHE A 39 2.01 1.84 -16.28
CA PHE A 39 2.85 2.81 -15.61
C PHE A 39 4.05 3.16 -16.50
N ASN A 40 4.26 4.45 -16.78
CA ASN A 40 5.33 4.94 -17.65
C ASN A 40 5.44 4.16 -18.98
N ASN A 41 4.33 4.05 -19.71
CA ASN A 41 4.20 3.31 -20.98
C ASN A 41 4.52 1.80 -20.91
N THR A 42 4.63 1.23 -19.72
CA THR A 42 4.90 -0.19 -19.50
C THR A 42 3.71 -0.85 -18.81
N GLN A 43 3.30 -2.02 -19.28
CA GLN A 43 2.29 -2.82 -18.58
C GLN A 43 2.92 -3.44 -17.32
N ALA A 44 2.48 -2.98 -16.16
CA ALA A 44 2.89 -3.48 -14.86
C ALA A 44 1.83 -4.44 -14.30
N SER A 45 2.25 -5.32 -13.40
CA SER A 45 1.32 -6.23 -12.72
C SER A 45 1.82 -6.64 -11.35
N MET A 46 0.91 -6.75 -10.39
CA MET A 46 1.20 -7.12 -9.00
C MET A 46 0.37 -8.33 -8.60
N ASP A 47 1.06 -9.38 -8.17
CA ASP A 47 0.48 -10.53 -7.48
C ASP A 47 0.49 -10.28 -5.97
N CYS A 48 0.32 -11.32 -5.15
CA CYS A 48 0.49 -11.17 -3.73
C CYS A 48 1.91 -10.74 -3.33
N PRO A 49 2.05 -9.69 -2.50
CA PRO A 49 3.34 -9.25 -2.00
C PRO A 49 4.06 -10.36 -1.24
N VAL A 50 5.39 -10.39 -1.37
CA VAL A 50 6.25 -11.37 -0.71
C VAL A 50 6.54 -10.92 0.72
N VAL A 51 6.28 -11.80 1.70
CA VAL A 51 6.54 -11.55 3.12
C VAL A 51 8.04 -11.39 3.39
N GLY A 52 8.41 -10.48 4.29
CA GLY A 52 9.77 -10.34 4.80
C GLY A 52 10.74 -9.56 3.91
N GLU A 53 10.52 -9.48 2.60
CA GLU A 53 11.43 -8.81 1.65
C GLU A 53 10.85 -7.59 0.92
N GLY A 54 9.58 -7.26 1.13
CA GLY A 54 8.95 -6.13 0.48
C GLY A 54 9.35 -4.81 1.13
N LYS A 55 10.48 -4.23 0.71
CA LYS A 55 10.77 -2.80 0.94
C LYS A 55 9.71 -1.99 0.21
N ALA A 56 8.66 -1.65 0.94
CA ALA A 56 7.67 -0.71 0.48
C ALA A 56 8.25 0.68 0.67
N TYR A 57 8.56 1.36 -0.43
CA TYR A 57 9.06 2.72 -0.43
C TYR A 57 7.93 3.63 -0.89
N LEU A 58 7.47 4.52 -0.03
CA LEU A 58 6.70 5.68 -0.46
C LEU A 58 7.70 6.80 -0.74
N SER A 59 7.97 7.05 -2.01
CA SER A 59 8.75 8.23 -2.44
C SER A 59 7.88 9.12 -3.32
N ASN A 60 8.18 10.42 -3.31
CA ASN A 60 7.75 11.33 -4.36
C ASN A 60 8.95 11.58 -5.30
N PRO A 61 9.20 10.70 -6.29
CA PRO A 61 10.44 10.78 -7.05
C PRO A 61 10.42 11.87 -8.14
N THR A 62 9.25 12.24 -8.68
CA THR A 62 9.16 13.19 -9.83
C THR A 62 7.75 13.75 -10.11
N MET A 63 6.74 13.45 -9.28
CA MET A 63 5.34 13.74 -9.57
C MET A 63 4.79 14.82 -8.63
N SER A 64 3.59 15.36 -8.89
CA SER A 64 3.03 16.45 -8.07
C SER A 64 2.98 16.07 -6.58
N PRO A 65 2.93 17.02 -5.62
CA PRO A 65 2.88 16.71 -4.19
C PRO A 65 1.76 15.74 -3.76
N SER A 66 0.72 15.59 -4.58
CA SER A 66 -0.38 14.63 -4.42
C SER A 66 -0.11 13.22 -4.96
N GLU A 67 1.09 12.96 -5.48
CA GLU A 67 1.46 11.71 -6.14
C GLU A 67 2.66 11.06 -5.43
N MET A 68 2.51 9.78 -5.11
CA MET A 68 3.54 8.93 -4.51
C MET A 68 3.71 7.67 -5.34
N THR A 69 4.85 7.02 -5.25
CA THR A 69 5.03 5.67 -5.79
C THR A 69 5.28 4.71 -4.66
N LEU A 70 4.58 3.57 -4.66
CA LEU A 70 4.90 2.41 -3.83
C LEU A 70 5.71 1.42 -4.66
N GLN A 71 6.98 1.23 -4.32
CA GLN A 71 7.73 0.08 -4.81
C GLN A 71 7.42 -1.13 -3.92
N ILE A 72 7.06 -2.30 -4.44
CA ILE A 72 6.78 -3.49 -3.64
C ILE A 72 7.31 -4.75 -4.31
N ALA A 73 7.84 -5.69 -3.51
CA ALA A 73 8.26 -7.00 -4.00
C ALA A 73 7.04 -7.94 -4.10
N THR A 74 6.82 -8.49 -5.29
CA THR A 74 5.74 -9.44 -5.62
C THR A 74 6.32 -10.64 -6.36
N LEU A 75 5.60 -11.75 -6.41
CA LEU A 75 5.94 -12.84 -7.33
C LEU A 75 5.50 -12.52 -8.76
N ASN A 76 6.32 -12.86 -9.74
CA ASN A 76 6.00 -12.75 -11.17
C ASN A 76 5.22 -13.98 -11.68
N LYS A 77 4.89 -14.02 -12.97
CA LYS A 77 4.22 -15.17 -13.62
C LYS A 77 4.92 -16.51 -13.41
N LEU A 78 6.22 -16.51 -13.16
CA LEU A 78 7.07 -17.68 -12.98
C LEU A 78 7.37 -17.97 -11.49
N GLY A 79 6.70 -17.28 -10.56
CA GLY A 79 6.93 -17.45 -9.13
C GLY A 79 8.27 -16.89 -8.63
N LYS A 80 8.94 -16.04 -9.43
CA LYS A 80 10.19 -15.37 -9.01
C LYS A 80 9.89 -13.99 -8.44
N PRO A 81 10.59 -13.54 -7.38
CA PRO A 81 10.46 -12.17 -6.87
C PRO A 81 10.76 -11.14 -7.97
N GLN A 82 9.91 -10.12 -8.05
CA GLN A 82 10.08 -8.93 -8.89
C GLN A 82 9.63 -7.70 -8.11
N ASN A 83 10.30 -6.57 -8.33
CA ASN A 83 9.84 -5.29 -7.80
C ASN A 83 8.89 -4.62 -8.79
N VAL A 84 7.80 -4.06 -8.28
CA VAL A 84 6.83 -3.31 -9.08
C VAL A 84 6.56 -1.96 -8.46
N PHE A 85 6.24 -0.97 -9.30
CA PHE A 85 5.97 0.41 -8.89
C PHE A 85 4.49 0.71 -9.10
N VAL A 86 3.79 0.98 -8.00
CA VAL A 86 2.37 1.33 -8.00
C VAL A 86 2.25 2.85 -7.84
N PRO A 87 1.71 3.57 -8.84
CA PRO A 87 1.44 5.00 -8.71
C PRO A 87 0.25 5.22 -7.78
N LEU A 88 0.44 6.03 -6.75
CA LEU A 88 -0.53 6.32 -5.70
C LEU A 88 -0.90 7.80 -5.74
N LYS A 89 -2.20 8.08 -5.63
CA LYS A 89 -2.74 9.40 -5.37
C LYS A 89 -3.00 9.54 -3.88
N VAL A 90 -2.49 10.61 -3.30
CA VAL A 90 -2.68 10.98 -1.90
C VAL A 90 -3.81 11.98 -1.83
N ASN A 91 -4.87 11.63 -1.09
CA ASN A 91 -6.01 12.53 -0.88
C ASN A 91 -6.46 12.51 0.60
N PHE A 92 -6.16 13.59 1.33
CA PHE A 92 -6.42 13.83 2.76
C PHE A 92 -5.99 12.73 3.74
N VAL A 93 -6.61 11.55 3.65
CA VAL A 93 -6.42 10.38 4.52
C VAL A 93 -6.19 9.07 3.76
N ASN A 94 -6.39 9.07 2.44
CA ASN A 94 -6.30 7.88 1.60
C ASN A 94 -5.10 7.95 0.65
N ILE A 95 -4.44 6.81 0.49
CA ILE A 95 -3.38 6.61 -0.50
C ILE A 95 -3.87 5.50 -1.43
N GLU A 96 -4.24 5.85 -2.67
CA GLU A 96 -4.97 4.95 -3.58
C GLU A 96 -4.38 4.91 -5.00
N ALA A 97 -4.45 3.75 -5.63
CA ALA A 97 -4.19 3.54 -7.06
C ALA A 97 -5.44 2.94 -7.71
N GLU A 98 -6.00 3.63 -8.71
CA GLU A 98 -7.06 3.06 -9.54
C GLU A 98 -6.40 2.18 -10.62
N PHE A 99 -6.77 0.90 -10.67
CA PHE A 99 -6.23 -0.05 -11.66
C PHE A 99 -7.14 -0.18 -12.88
N ASP A 100 -8.45 -0.20 -12.63
CA ASP A 100 -9.50 -0.09 -13.62
C ASP A 100 -10.71 0.62 -12.98
N HIS A 101 -11.76 0.89 -13.75
CA HIS A 101 -12.95 1.63 -13.29
C HIS A 101 -13.70 0.98 -12.11
N ASN A 102 -13.40 -0.27 -11.76
CA ASN A 102 -14.06 -0.97 -10.66
C ASN A 102 -13.10 -1.48 -9.58
N THR A 103 -11.79 -1.45 -9.83
CA THR A 103 -10.76 -2.00 -8.95
C THR A 103 -9.79 -0.91 -8.52
N THR A 104 -9.68 -0.75 -7.20
CA THR A 104 -8.76 0.19 -6.57
C THR A 104 -7.85 -0.57 -5.62
N PHE A 105 -6.56 -0.25 -5.65
CA PHE A 105 -5.64 -0.58 -4.57
C PHE A 105 -5.54 0.59 -3.60
N SER A 106 -5.48 0.31 -2.32
CA SER A 106 -5.35 1.34 -1.30
C SER A 106 -4.45 0.90 -0.16
N ILE A 107 -3.69 1.85 0.39
CA ILE A 107 -3.04 1.71 1.67
C ILE A 107 -3.93 2.38 2.71
N GLN A 108 -4.35 1.61 3.71
CA GLN A 108 -5.26 2.06 4.76
C GLN A 108 -4.50 2.16 6.09
N ASN A 109 -4.69 3.26 6.80
CA ASN A 109 -4.21 3.44 8.17
C ASN A 109 -5.21 2.76 9.13
N CYS A 110 -4.76 1.74 9.86
CA CYS A 110 -5.60 0.98 10.76
C CYS A 110 -5.97 1.73 12.06
N GLN A 111 -5.39 2.91 12.29
CA GLN A 111 -5.85 3.82 13.35
C GLN A 111 -7.18 4.50 12.99
N GLU A 112 -7.57 4.51 11.72
CA GLU A 112 -8.88 5.02 11.29
C GLU A 112 -9.99 4.07 11.73
N ALA A 113 -11.07 4.63 12.30
CA ALA A 113 -12.18 3.86 12.83
C ALA A 113 -12.84 2.97 11.76
N TRP A 114 -12.98 3.48 10.54
CA TRP A 114 -13.53 2.69 9.43
C TRP A 114 -12.62 1.50 9.07
N ALA A 115 -11.31 1.72 8.95
CA ALA A 115 -10.36 0.67 8.57
C ALA A 115 -10.29 -0.44 9.63
N SER A 116 -10.15 -0.06 10.90
CA SER A 116 -10.11 -1.02 12.03
C SER A 116 -11.37 -1.87 12.17
N GLN A 117 -12.55 -1.33 11.82
CA GLN A 117 -13.81 -2.06 11.89
C GLN A 117 -14.05 -2.99 10.69
N ASN A 118 -13.58 -2.61 9.50
CA ASN A 118 -13.94 -3.29 8.25
C ASN A 118 -12.82 -4.17 7.67
N ILE A 119 -11.59 -4.03 8.14
CA ILE A 119 -10.42 -4.75 7.60
C ILE A 119 -9.86 -5.64 8.72
N PRO A 120 -10.09 -6.97 8.68
CA PRO A 120 -9.66 -7.87 9.76
C PRO A 120 -8.15 -7.81 10.09
N LEU A 121 -7.29 -7.58 9.09
CA LEU A 121 -5.85 -7.44 9.29
C LEU A 121 -5.47 -6.22 10.15
N CYS A 122 -6.33 -5.21 10.25
CA CYS A 122 -6.04 -4.01 11.06
C CYS A 122 -5.95 -4.27 12.57
N LYS A 123 -6.30 -5.48 13.03
CA LYS A 123 -6.06 -5.89 14.42
C LYS A 123 -4.58 -6.07 14.76
N ASN A 124 -3.74 -6.32 13.75
CA ASN A 124 -2.35 -6.74 13.95
C ASN A 124 -1.32 -5.82 13.25
N HIS A 125 -1.76 -4.84 12.47
CA HIS A 125 -0.90 -4.02 11.63
C HIS A 125 -1.28 -2.55 11.71
N THR A 126 -0.28 -1.66 11.59
CA THR A 126 -0.52 -0.21 11.55
C THR A 126 -1.06 0.22 10.19
N PHE A 127 -0.53 -0.35 9.10
CA PHE A 127 -1.02 -0.13 7.75
C PHE A 127 -1.36 -1.44 7.07
N VAL A 128 -2.38 -1.41 6.21
CA VAL A 128 -2.79 -2.57 5.41
C VAL A 128 -2.99 -2.13 3.96
N GLY A 129 -2.34 -2.84 3.04
CA GLY A 129 -2.66 -2.76 1.62
C GLY A 129 -3.93 -3.56 1.34
N ILE A 130 -4.91 -2.97 0.67
CA ILE A 130 -6.18 -3.61 0.31
C ILE A 130 -6.47 -3.47 -1.17
N ARG A 131 -7.19 -4.46 -1.72
CA ARG A 131 -7.89 -4.34 -2.99
C ARG A 131 -9.38 -4.11 -2.72
N LYS A 132 -9.94 -3.07 -3.32
CA LYS A 132 -11.37 -2.81 -3.38
C LYS A 132 -11.86 -3.19 -4.77
N GLN A 133 -13.01 -3.84 -4.86
CA GLN A 133 -13.73 -4.05 -6.12
C GLN A 133 -15.18 -3.61 -5.93
N ASN A 134 -15.68 -2.68 -6.77
CA ASN A 134 -17.00 -2.07 -6.62
C ASN A 134 -17.25 -1.56 -5.18
N ASN A 135 -16.29 -0.81 -4.61
CA ASN A 135 -16.29 -0.32 -3.23
C ASN A 135 -16.31 -1.39 -2.12
N THR A 136 -16.22 -2.67 -2.47
CA THR A 136 -16.16 -3.77 -1.49
C THR A 136 -14.72 -4.18 -1.25
N VAL A 137 -14.31 -4.27 0.02
CA VAL A 137 -12.98 -4.76 0.40
C VAL A 137 -12.89 -6.25 0.13
N LEU A 138 -11.91 -6.66 -0.68
CA LEU A 138 -11.61 -8.07 -0.91
C LEU A 138 -10.64 -8.55 0.19
N GLY A 139 -11.19 -9.11 1.27
CA GLY A 139 -10.41 -9.57 2.43
C GLY A 139 -9.29 -10.57 2.11
N ASN A 140 -9.47 -11.40 1.07
CA ASN A 140 -8.42 -12.33 0.62
C ASN A 140 -7.26 -11.66 -0.15
N CYS A 141 -7.42 -10.38 -0.48
CA CYS A 141 -6.46 -9.53 -1.19
C CYS A 141 -5.84 -8.45 -0.30
N THR A 142 -5.83 -8.65 1.02
CA THR A 142 -5.21 -7.71 1.96
C THR A 142 -3.85 -8.21 2.41
N PHE A 143 -2.91 -7.29 2.65
CA PHE A 143 -1.58 -7.60 3.16
C PHE A 143 -1.12 -6.56 4.19
N GLY A 144 -0.37 -7.02 5.20
CA GLY A 144 0.14 -6.17 6.27
C GLY A 144 1.35 -5.37 5.81
N LEU A 145 1.39 -4.09 6.20
CA LEU A 145 2.51 -3.18 6.01
C LEU A 145 2.90 -2.59 7.36
N ASP A 146 4.06 -3.00 7.86
CA ASP A 146 4.58 -2.50 9.13
C ASP A 146 5.81 -1.63 8.87
N ALA A 147 5.91 -0.51 9.58
CA ALA A 147 7.07 0.37 9.47
C ALA A 147 8.34 -0.39 9.87
N VAL A 148 9.42 -0.18 9.11
CA VAL A 148 10.73 -0.69 9.52
C VAL A 148 11.13 0.04 10.80
N SER A 149 11.13 -0.65 11.93
CA SER A 149 11.55 -0.07 13.21
C SER A 149 13.00 0.42 13.08
N PRO A 150 13.31 1.68 13.41
CA PRO A 150 14.69 2.07 13.64
C PRO A 150 15.14 1.34 14.91
N PHE A 151 16.08 0.40 14.76
CA PHE A 151 16.80 -0.15 15.91
C PHE A 151 17.88 0.83 16.36
#